data_AF-A0A5R9C2V6-F1
#
_entry.id   AF-A0A5R9C2V6-F1
#
_cell.length_a   1.000
_cell.length_b   1.000
_cell.length_c   1.000
_cell.angle_alpha   90.00
_cell.angle_beta   90.00
_cell.angle_gamma   90.00
#
_symmetry.space_group_name_H-M   'P 1'
#
loop_
_entity.id
_entity.type
_entity.pdbx_description
1 polymer ?
#
loop_
_entity_poly.entity_id
_entity_poly.type
_entity_poly.pdbx_seq_one_letter_code
_entity_poly.pdbx_strand_id
1 'polypeptide(L)'
;MADNLLNKNKGKRNLLERKEEVKPKQSFNRSTLYTVNEPQQDDPDQKKEAPRKKEKSSTTTIRCATNTSHRLNALVTSFNLDSVNELLEILLDNYEASLTPDERREIKTLLKVYQRKSRK
;
A
#
# COMPACT_ATOMS: atom_id res chain seq x y z
N MET A 1 67.83 52.23 -19.84
CA MET A 1 67.50 51.37 -21.00
C MET A 1 67.72 49.94 -20.55
N ALA A 2 66.78 49.04 -20.40
CA ALA A 2 65.37 49.01 -20.78
C ALA A 2 64.56 48.36 -19.63
N ASP A 3 63.35 48.86 -19.44
CA ASP A 3 62.35 48.32 -18.54
C ASP A 3 62.11 46.82 -18.78
N ASN A 4 62.10 46.08 -17.66
CA ASN A 4 61.61 44.71 -17.60
C ASN A 4 60.12 44.69 -17.97
N LEU A 5 59.85 44.40 -19.25
CA LEU A 5 58.54 44.10 -19.81
C LEU A 5 58.02 42.77 -19.22
N LEU A 6 57.63 42.82 -17.95
CA LEU A 6 56.90 41.76 -17.27
C LEU A 6 55.54 41.57 -17.97
N ASN A 7 55.57 40.62 -18.90
CA ASN A 7 54.54 39.63 -19.10
C ASN A 7 53.16 40.17 -19.49
N LYS A 8 53.11 40.87 -20.64
CA LYS A 8 51.92 40.87 -21.50
C LYS A 8 51.74 39.48 -22.09
N ASN A 9 51.16 38.56 -21.33
CA ASN A 9 50.41 37.41 -21.84
C ASN A 9 49.54 36.84 -20.70
N LYS A 10 48.42 37.52 -20.47
CA LYS A 10 47.22 36.93 -19.87
C LYS A 10 46.76 35.79 -20.78
N GLY A 11 47.24 34.58 -20.50
CA GLY A 11 46.95 33.44 -21.32
C GLY A 11 47.57 32.18 -20.76
N LYS A 12 47.39 31.92 -19.46
CA LYS A 12 47.63 30.59 -18.87
C LYS A 12 46.57 29.63 -19.42
N ARG A 13 46.71 29.27 -20.70
CA ARG A 13 46.25 27.99 -21.21
C ARG A 13 47.24 26.98 -20.65
N ASN A 14 46.83 26.30 -19.59
CA ASN A 14 47.07 24.88 -19.36
C ASN A 14 46.07 24.46 -18.26
N LEU A 15 44.87 23.98 -18.62
CA LEU A 15 44.58 22.68 -19.24
C LEU A 15 44.37 21.65 -18.11
N LEU A 16 43.15 21.12 -18.07
CA LEU A 16 42.47 20.29 -17.06
C LEU A 16 41.81 21.03 -15.88
N GLU A 17 40.51 21.27 -16.05
CA GLU A 17 39.57 21.40 -14.93
C GLU A 17 39.62 20.14 -14.09
N ARG A 18 39.82 20.27 -12.77
CA ARG A 18 39.68 19.13 -11.86
C ARG A 18 38.21 18.73 -11.88
N LYS A 19 37.90 17.66 -12.61
CA LYS A 19 36.61 17.00 -12.49
C LYS A 19 36.45 16.50 -11.07
N GLU A 20 35.20 16.51 -10.60
CA GLU A 20 34.82 16.03 -9.28
C GLU A 20 35.42 14.65 -9.00
N GLU A 21 35.83 14.42 -7.74
CA GLU A 21 36.41 13.17 -7.30
C GLU A 21 35.49 12.00 -7.66
N VAL A 22 35.94 11.15 -8.61
CA VAL A 22 35.17 10.00 -9.06
C VAL A 22 35.21 8.94 -7.95
N LYS A 23 34.20 8.95 -7.09
CA LYS A 23 33.98 7.85 -6.15
C LYS A 23 33.60 6.59 -6.93
N PRO A 24 34.08 5.41 -6.49
CA PRO A 24 33.69 4.14 -7.11
C PRO A 24 32.18 3.97 -7.00
N LYS A 25 31.53 3.58 -8.10
CA LYS A 25 30.08 3.37 -8.16
C LYS A 25 29.59 2.26 -7.21
N GLN A 26 30.48 1.36 -6.81
CA GLN A 26 30.21 0.25 -5.91
C GLN A 26 31.42 0.07 -4.98
N SER A 27 31.24 0.33 -3.69
CA SER A 27 32.19 -0.01 -2.65
C SER A 27 31.74 -1.32 -1.99
N PHE A 28 32.66 -2.27 -1.83
CA PHE A 28 32.37 -3.51 -1.13
C PHE A 28 31.93 -3.23 0.32
N ASN A 29 30.68 -3.56 0.64
CA ASN A 29 30.13 -3.44 1.99
C ASN A 29 29.87 -4.85 2.52
N ARG A 30 30.51 -5.21 3.64
CA ARG A 30 30.41 -6.55 4.23
C ARG A 30 28.98 -6.89 4.72
N SER A 31 28.12 -5.88 4.86
CA SER A 31 26.70 -6.00 5.18
C SER A 31 25.85 -6.58 4.03
N THR A 32 26.32 -6.57 2.78
CA THR A 32 25.58 -7.15 1.63
C THR A 32 25.81 -8.65 1.45
N LEU A 33 26.65 -9.28 2.28
CA LEU A 33 26.97 -10.72 2.18
C LEU A 33 25.79 -11.62 2.57
N TYR A 34 24.79 -11.09 3.28
CA TYR A 34 23.66 -11.85 3.81
C TYR A 34 22.29 -11.41 3.26
N THR A 35 22.25 -10.40 2.40
CA THR A 35 21.04 -10.00 1.67
C THR A 35 21.11 -10.57 0.27
N VAL A 36 20.28 -11.59 0.00
CA VAL A 36 19.98 -12.04 -1.35
C VAL A 36 19.22 -10.89 -2.03
N ASN A 37 19.91 -10.13 -2.88
CA ASN A 37 19.22 -9.24 -3.82
C ASN A 37 18.69 -10.13 -4.94
N GLU A 38 17.42 -10.54 -4.82
CA GLU A 38 16.69 -11.02 -5.98
C GLU A 38 16.74 -9.91 -7.05
N PRO A 39 16.99 -10.25 -8.33
CA PRO A 39 16.90 -9.26 -9.38
C PRO A 39 15.47 -8.71 -9.37
N GLN A 40 15.33 -7.40 -9.12
CA GLN A 40 14.15 -6.68 -9.57
C GLN A 40 14.07 -6.89 -11.08
N GLN A 41 13.29 -7.89 -11.49
CA GLN A 41 12.60 -7.82 -12.76
C GLN A 41 11.71 -6.59 -12.65
N ASP A 42 12.11 -5.52 -13.32
CA ASP A 42 11.18 -4.51 -13.79
C ASP A 42 10.21 -5.22 -14.74
N ASP A 43 9.23 -5.91 -14.17
CA ASP A 43 8.03 -6.34 -14.87
C ASP A 43 7.23 -5.07 -15.22
N PRO A 44 7.04 -4.74 -16.51
CA PRO A 44 6.09 -3.69 -16.90
C PRO A 44 4.62 -4.12 -16.68
N ASP A 45 4.37 -5.28 -16.09
CA ASP A 45 3.05 -5.88 -15.87
C ASP A 45 2.61 -5.84 -14.39
N GLN A 46 2.97 -4.79 -13.65
CA GLN A 46 2.13 -4.37 -12.52
C GLN A 46 0.82 -3.83 -13.09
N LYS A 47 -0.10 -4.74 -13.44
CA LYS A 47 -1.52 -4.48 -13.49
C LYS A 47 -1.88 -3.88 -12.14
N LYS A 48 -1.86 -2.55 -12.06
CA LYS A 48 -2.57 -1.80 -11.03
C LYS A 48 -3.97 -2.38 -11.03
N GLU A 49 -4.27 -3.20 -10.03
CA GLU A 49 -5.63 -3.66 -9.81
C GLU A 49 -6.50 -2.41 -9.84
N ALA A 50 -7.40 -2.36 -10.82
CA ALA A 50 -8.28 -1.23 -10.98
C ALA A 50 -8.95 -0.99 -9.63
N PRO A 51 -8.93 0.23 -9.08
CA PRO A 51 -9.52 0.48 -7.78
C PRO A 51 -10.99 0.07 -7.89
N ARG A 52 -11.35 -1.04 -7.22
CA ARG A 52 -12.74 -1.47 -7.12
C ARG A 52 -13.49 -0.27 -6.56
N LYS A 53 -14.40 0.30 -7.35
CA LYS A 53 -15.26 1.41 -6.91
C LYS A 53 -16.08 0.88 -5.75
N LYS A 54 -15.56 1.03 -4.53
CA LYS A 54 -16.30 0.74 -3.30
C LYS A 54 -17.50 1.68 -3.34
N GLU A 55 -18.69 1.11 -3.47
CA GLU A 55 -19.92 1.88 -3.33
C GLU A 55 -19.83 2.66 -2.02
N LYS A 56 -20.20 3.94 -2.05
CA LYS A 56 -20.16 4.80 -0.86
C LYS A 56 -21.29 4.37 0.08
N SER A 57 -21.12 3.24 0.74
CA SER A 57 -22.01 2.79 1.80
C SER A 57 -21.78 3.64 3.04
N SER A 58 -22.87 4.03 3.70
CA SER A 58 -22.79 4.72 4.99
C SER A 58 -22.21 3.78 6.02
N THR A 59 -21.07 4.13 6.62
CA THR A 59 -20.46 3.33 7.68
C THR A 59 -21.15 3.61 9.01
N THR A 60 -21.41 2.55 9.77
CA THR A 60 -21.90 2.62 11.16
C THR A 60 -20.92 1.93 12.09
N THR A 61 -20.85 2.36 13.35
CA THR A 61 -19.99 1.73 14.36
C THR A 61 -20.77 0.69 15.15
N ILE A 62 -20.30 -0.56 15.13
CA ILE A 62 -20.83 -1.65 15.96
C ILE A 62 -19.96 -1.78 17.22
N ARG A 63 -20.56 -1.66 18.40
CA ARG A 63 -19.87 -1.90 19.67
C ARG A 63 -19.87 -3.40 19.96
N CYS A 64 -18.70 -3.96 20.24
CA CYS A 64 -18.53 -5.37 20.59
C CYS A 64 -17.59 -5.52 21.80
N ALA A 65 -17.54 -6.71 22.38
CA ALA A 65 -16.61 -7.01 23.46
C ALA A 65 -15.15 -7.00 22.95
N THR A 66 -14.20 -6.70 23.82
CA THR A 66 -12.77 -6.66 23.48
C THR A 66 -12.27 -7.99 22.92
N ASN A 67 -12.64 -9.10 23.55
CA ASN A 67 -12.29 -10.44 23.06
C ASN A 67 -12.80 -10.67 21.62
N THR A 68 -14.05 -10.28 21.33
CA THR A 68 -14.60 -10.43 19.97
C THR A 68 -13.90 -9.55 18.95
N SER A 69 -13.48 -8.32 19.30
CA SER A 69 -12.74 -7.47 18.36
C SER A 69 -11.37 -8.04 18.05
N HIS A 70 -10.66 -8.57 19.05
CA HIS A 70 -9.38 -9.25 18.84
C HIS A 70 -9.52 -10.47 17.94
N ARG A 71 -10.57 -11.28 18.12
CA ARG A 71 -10.86 -12.42 17.25
C ARG A 71 -11.14 -12.00 15.81
N LEU A 72 -11.98 -10.98 15.60
CA LEU A 72 -12.26 -10.46 14.26
C LEU A 72 -10.99 -9.94 13.58
N ASN A 73 -10.16 -9.19 14.31
CA ASN A 73 -8.90 -8.68 13.76
C ASN A 73 -7.93 -9.81 13.41
N ALA A 74 -7.80 -10.83 14.28
CA ALA A 74 -6.96 -11.98 14.00
C ALA A 74 -7.41 -12.72 12.74
N LEU A 75 -8.72 -12.93 12.56
CA LEU A 75 -9.27 -13.56 11.35
C LEU A 75 -8.97 -12.73 10.10
N VAL A 76 -9.20 -11.42 10.14
CA VAL A 76 -8.89 -10.53 9.02
C VAL A 76 -7.41 -10.62 8.63
N THR A 77 -6.51 -10.62 9.61
CA THR A 77 -5.07 -10.75 9.37
C THR A 77 -4.67 -12.14 8.86
N SER A 78 -5.27 -13.22 9.37
CA SER A 78 -4.94 -14.58 8.94
C SER A 78 -5.41 -14.91 7.52
N PHE A 79 -6.54 -14.36 7.11
CA PHE A 79 -7.14 -14.62 5.79
C PHE A 79 -6.83 -13.54 4.75
N ASN A 80 -5.98 -12.56 5.08
CA ASN A 80 -5.63 -11.42 4.22
C ASN A 80 -6.87 -10.70 3.64
N LEU A 81 -7.88 -10.48 4.48
CA LEU A 81 -9.09 -9.74 4.08
C LEU A 81 -8.83 -8.24 4.12
N ASP A 82 -9.48 -7.48 3.22
CA ASP A 82 -9.26 -6.03 3.12
C ASP A 82 -9.88 -5.27 4.30
N SER A 83 -10.95 -5.83 4.88
CA SER A 83 -11.66 -5.19 5.99
C SER A 83 -12.42 -6.17 6.87
N VAL A 84 -12.68 -5.75 8.12
CA VAL A 84 -13.61 -6.45 9.02
C VAL A 84 -15.02 -6.52 8.42
N ASN A 85 -15.42 -5.53 7.62
CA ASN A 85 -16.74 -5.54 6.97
C ASN A 85 -16.87 -6.68 5.95
N GLU A 86 -15.84 -6.93 5.16
CA GLU A 86 -15.80 -8.04 4.21
C GLU A 86 -15.89 -9.40 4.92
N LEU A 87 -15.17 -9.56 6.04
CA LEU A 87 -15.31 -10.75 6.89
C LEU A 87 -16.75 -10.93 7.38
N LEU A 88 -17.39 -9.85 7.83
CA LEU A 88 -18.76 -9.90 8.33
C LEU A 88 -19.76 -10.24 7.23
N GLU A 89 -19.60 -9.69 6.02
CA GLU A 89 -20.44 -10.02 4.86
C GLU A 89 -20.35 -11.51 4.52
N ILE A 90 -19.13 -12.05 4.44
CA ILE A 90 -18.92 -13.49 4.20
C ILE A 90 -19.57 -14.34 5.30
N LEU A 91 -19.41 -13.97 6.57
CA LEU A 91 -20.01 -14.72 7.67
C LEU A 91 -21.53 -14.67 7.65
N LEU A 92 -22.11 -13.51 7.31
CA LEU A 92 -23.56 -13.33 7.19
C LEU A 92 -24.10 -14.14 6.01
N ASP A 93 -23.46 -14.09 4.84
CA ASP A 93 -23.88 -14.85 3.66
C ASP A 93 -23.85 -16.36 3.92
N ASN A 94 -22.79 -16.85 4.57
CA ASN A 94 -22.69 -18.25 4.96
C ASN A 94 -23.76 -18.65 5.97
N TYR A 95 -24.05 -17.77 6.93
CA TYR A 95 -25.11 -18.04 7.90
C TYR A 95 -26.47 -18.06 7.20
N GLU A 96 -26.82 -17.04 6.41
CA GLU A 96 -28.08 -16.99 5.65
C GLU A 96 -28.25 -18.19 4.70
N ALA A 97 -27.16 -18.68 4.11
CA ALA A 97 -27.16 -19.89 3.29
C ALA A 97 -27.59 -21.14 4.08
N SER A 98 -27.24 -21.22 5.37
CA SER A 98 -27.57 -22.34 6.25
C SER A 98 -28.99 -22.31 6.81
N LEU A 99 -29.70 -21.18 6.72
CA LEU A 99 -31.05 -21.04 7.27
C LEU A 99 -32.13 -21.73 6.43
N THR A 100 -33.23 -22.09 7.08
CA THR A 100 -34.43 -22.61 6.42
C THR A 100 -35.09 -21.53 5.54
N PRO A 101 -35.87 -21.91 4.53
CA PRO A 101 -36.53 -20.95 3.64
C PRO A 101 -37.49 -20.00 4.38
N ASP A 102 -38.12 -20.45 5.46
CA ASP A 102 -39.05 -19.63 6.25
C ASP A 102 -38.30 -18.62 7.11
N GLU A 103 -37.23 -19.02 7.81
CA GLU A 103 -36.39 -18.09 8.57
C GLU A 103 -35.77 -17.02 7.66
N ARG A 104 -35.33 -17.41 6.45
CA ARG A 104 -34.80 -16.47 5.46
C ARG A 104 -35.86 -15.45 5.00
N ARG A 105 -37.13 -15.87 4.87
CA ARG A 105 -38.24 -14.96 4.55
C ARG A 105 -38.50 -13.98 5.68
N GLU A 106 -38.42 -14.43 6.92
CA GLU A 106 -38.57 -13.58 8.10
C GLU A 106 -37.48 -12.50 8.16
N ILE A 107 -36.21 -12.90 8.05
CA ILE A 107 -35.06 -11.98 8.04
C ILE A 107 -35.18 -10.96 6.91
N LYS A 108 -35.54 -11.41 5.70
CA LYS A 108 -35.74 -10.51 4.56
C LYS A 108 -36.86 -9.49 4.81
N THR A 109 -37.89 -9.86 5.56
CA THR A 109 -38.98 -8.96 5.93
C THR A 109 -38.52 -7.92 6.95
N LEU A 110 -37.75 -8.34 7.98
CA LEU A 110 -37.15 -7.43 8.96
C LEU A 110 -36.19 -6.42 8.32
N LEU A 111 -35.34 -6.86 7.38
CA LEU A 111 -34.44 -5.97 6.65
C LEU A 111 -35.20 -4.87 5.90
N LYS A 112 -36.32 -5.20 5.24
CA LYS A 112 -37.17 -4.21 4.56
C LYS A 112 -37.73 -3.17 5.52
N VAL A 113 -38.11 -3.59 6.73
CA VAL A 113 -38.63 -2.66 7.76
C VAL A 113 -37.52 -1.70 8.22
N TYR A 114 -36.32 -2.21 8.48
CA TYR A 114 -35.18 -1.37 8.90
C TYR A 114 -34.76 -0.38 7.81
N GLN A 115 -34.71 -0.79 6.55
CA GLN A 115 -34.40 0.10 5.43
C GLN A 115 -35.44 1.21 5.27
N ARG A 116 -36.73 0.89 5.46
CA ARG A 116 -37.80 1.90 5.45
C ARG A 116 -37.67 2.90 6.60
N LYS A 117 -37.27 2.44 7.78
CA LYS A 117 -37.05 3.31 8.95
C LYS A 117 -35.84 4.24 8.75
N SER A 118 -34.77 3.74 8.15
CA SER A 118 -33.53 4.51 7.90
C SER A 118 -33.70 5.61 6.82
N ARG A 119 -34.72 5.48 5.96
CA ARG A 119 -35.05 6.47 4.91
C ARG A 119 -35.91 7.65 5.40
N LYS A 120 -36.40 7.62 6.64
CA LYS A 120 -37.11 8.74 7.28
C LYS A 120 -36.13 9.62 8.03
#